data_AF-A0AAD9M1E2-F1
#
_entry.id   AF-A0AAD9M1E2-F1
#
_cell.length_a   1.000
_cell.length_b   1.000
_cell.length_c   1.000
_cell.angle_alpha   90.00
_cell.angle_beta   90.00
_cell.angle_gamma   90.00
#
_symmetry.space_group_name_H-M   'P 1'
#
loop_
_entity.id
_entity.type
_entity.pdbx_description
1 polymer ?
#
loop_
_entity_poly.entity_id
_entity_poly.type
_entity_poly.pdbx_seq_one_letter_code
_entity_poly.pdbx_strand_id
1 'polypeptide(L)'
;MYFGGLLLLIQPLLVAVAAVKSPSAPKRVGGSDFFAITTDTSPLTIAIRMGQDESRSPMLNLRYVSTTYARKPVLEIRASIEGDEKKSLEKQPVSTIIKAVTSDYAKIKLDQMPYVIYQDYQLWELVRSYASESVKLRGRPGAFSVTPKDEWWLDYKNTDAFKTISQAFIPRYIAEIRVEVTKKSSFKQFRTIFILQKK
;
A
#
# COMPACT_ATOMS: atom_id res chain seq x y z
N MET A 1 59.30 -14.36 37.97
CA MET A 1 57.91 -14.60 37.55
C MET A 1 57.48 -13.45 36.66
N TYR A 2 57.19 -13.74 35.39
CA TYR A 2 56.85 -12.76 34.37
C TYR A 2 55.38 -12.30 34.52
N PHE A 3 55.15 -10.99 34.64
CA PHE A 3 53.83 -10.39 34.48
C PHE A 3 53.54 -10.21 32.99
N GLY A 4 52.69 -11.08 32.45
CA GLY A 4 52.15 -10.96 31.09
C GLY A 4 51.07 -9.87 31.05
N GLY A 5 51.42 -8.70 30.52
CA GLY A 5 50.48 -7.63 30.20
C GLY A 5 49.65 -8.00 28.97
N LEU A 6 48.35 -8.21 29.16
CA LEU A 6 47.38 -8.41 28.10
C LEU A 6 46.86 -7.03 27.62
N LEU A 7 47.40 -6.53 26.51
CA LEU A 7 46.93 -5.32 25.84
C LEU A 7 45.63 -5.64 25.06
N LEU A 8 44.48 -5.24 25.62
CA LEU A 8 43.19 -5.28 24.92
C LEU A 8 43.12 -4.12 23.91
N LEU A 9 43.28 -4.44 22.63
CA LEU A 9 42.96 -3.56 21.51
C LEU A 9 41.44 -3.39 21.40
N ILE A 10 40.91 -2.29 21.92
CA ILE A 10 39.53 -1.86 21.66
C ILE A 10 39.52 -1.19 20.29
N GLN A 11 39.02 -1.89 19.27
CA GLN A 11 38.69 -1.24 18.00
C GLN A 11 37.36 -0.50 18.12
N PRO A 12 37.28 0.80 17.78
CA PRO A 12 36.00 1.48 17.69
C PRO A 12 35.23 0.95 16.48
N LEU A 13 34.09 0.31 16.73
CA LEU A 13 33.08 0.06 15.71
C LEU A 13 32.57 1.43 15.21
N LEU A 14 33.02 1.85 14.03
CA LEU A 14 32.37 2.92 13.28
C LEU A 14 30.99 2.43 12.84
N VAL A 15 29.97 2.74 13.64
CA VAL A 15 28.57 2.62 13.21
C VAL A 15 28.34 3.71 12.17
N ALA A 16 28.35 3.32 10.90
CA ALA A 16 27.87 4.18 9.82
C ALA A 16 26.37 4.42 10.03
N VAL A 17 26.02 5.53 10.66
CA VAL A 17 24.66 6.04 10.65
C VAL A 17 24.37 6.42 9.21
N ALA A 18 23.67 5.56 8.48
CA ALA A 18 23.11 5.92 7.19
C ALA A 18 22.31 7.21 7.39
N ALA A 19 22.72 8.30 6.75
CA ALA A 19 22.04 9.58 6.85
C ALA A 19 20.60 9.41 6.36
N VAL A 20 19.67 9.26 7.30
CA VAL A 20 18.23 9.29 7.05
C VAL A 20 17.93 10.72 6.64
N LYS A 21 17.86 10.99 5.33
CA LYS A 21 17.44 12.30 4.82
C LYS A 21 16.03 12.59 5.36
N SER A 22 15.87 13.78 5.94
CA SER A 22 14.61 14.22 6.53
C SER A 22 13.46 14.19 5.51
N PRO A 23 12.21 13.91 5.94
CA PRO A 23 11.03 13.96 5.08
C PRO A 23 10.90 15.31 4.35
N SER A 24 10.32 15.31 3.16
CA SER A 24 10.00 16.54 2.44
C SER A 24 8.94 17.36 3.19
N ALA A 25 8.98 18.68 3.10
CA ALA A 25 7.93 19.54 3.65
C ALA A 25 6.52 19.14 3.13
N PRO A 26 5.46 19.18 3.98
CA PRO A 26 4.11 18.83 3.58
C PRO A 26 3.62 19.67 2.40
N LYS A 27 3.14 19.03 1.34
CA LYS A 27 2.58 19.70 0.17
C LYS A 27 1.08 19.46 0.07
N ARG A 28 0.31 20.54 -0.08
CA ARG A 28 -1.14 20.46 -0.28
C ARG A 28 -1.48 19.69 -1.56
N VAL A 29 -2.41 18.74 -1.47
CA VAL A 29 -2.87 17.92 -2.60
C VAL A 29 -4.02 18.62 -3.30
N GLY A 30 -3.81 19.15 -4.51
CA GLY A 30 -4.90 19.62 -5.39
C GLY A 30 -5.95 20.53 -4.73
N GLY A 31 -5.52 21.59 -4.04
CA GLY A 31 -6.43 22.56 -3.39
C GLY A 31 -7.25 22.02 -2.21
N SER A 32 -7.02 20.78 -1.79
CA SER A 32 -7.77 20.09 -0.72
C SER A 32 -7.19 20.28 0.67
N ASP A 33 -7.88 19.78 1.69
CA ASP A 33 -7.37 19.77 3.06
C ASP A 33 -6.32 18.68 3.32
N PHE A 34 -5.94 17.93 2.28
CA PHE A 34 -4.94 16.88 2.37
C PHE A 34 -3.54 17.38 2.03
N PHE A 35 -2.56 16.85 2.74
CA PHE A 35 -1.14 17.12 2.56
C PHE A 35 -0.41 15.81 2.30
N ALA A 36 0.46 15.83 1.30
CA ALA A 36 1.35 14.73 0.95
C ALA A 36 2.77 15.03 1.46
N ILE A 37 3.39 14.01 2.05
CA ILE A 37 4.75 14.04 2.55
C ILE A 37 5.47 12.85 1.92
N THR A 38 6.50 13.13 1.13
CA THR A 38 7.40 12.09 0.63
C THR A 38 8.51 11.80 1.62
N THR A 39 8.80 10.50 1.77
CA THR A 39 10.10 10.06 2.27
C THR A 39 10.99 9.78 1.06
N ASP A 40 12.20 10.33 1.03
CA ASP A 40 13.23 10.11 0.00
C ASP A 40 13.86 8.70 0.10
N THR A 41 13.03 7.69 0.37
CA THR A 41 13.43 6.29 0.48
C THR A 41 13.24 5.60 -0.86
N SER A 42 14.07 4.60 -1.15
CA SER A 42 13.78 3.60 -2.18
C SER A 42 13.19 2.36 -1.48
N PRO A 43 11.92 2.01 -1.67
CA PRO A 43 10.95 2.57 -2.61
C PRO A 43 10.31 3.90 -2.18
N LEU A 44 9.90 4.71 -3.17
CA LEU A 44 9.22 5.99 -2.94
C LEU A 44 7.96 5.75 -2.12
N THR A 45 7.87 6.40 -0.97
CA THR A 45 6.71 6.31 -0.07
C THR A 45 6.15 7.70 0.19
N ILE A 46 4.83 7.82 0.10
CA ILE A 46 4.09 9.07 0.22
C ILE A 46 3.01 8.87 1.27
N ALA A 47 3.17 9.57 2.39
CA ALA A 47 2.19 9.64 3.45
C ALA A 47 1.22 10.78 3.15
N ILE A 48 -0.08 10.52 3.24
CA ILE A 48 -1.13 11.50 3.02
C ILE A 48 -1.93 11.67 4.30
N ARG A 49 -2.06 12.92 4.74
CA ARG A 49 -2.69 13.33 6.00
C ARG A 49 -3.72 14.42 5.74
N MET A 50 -4.71 14.51 6.63
CA MET A 50 -5.60 15.66 6.69
C MET A 50 -4.98 16.74 7.59
N GLY A 51 -4.78 17.94 7.04
CA GLY A 51 -4.03 19.02 7.69
C GLY A 51 -2.51 18.85 7.62
N GLN A 52 -1.78 19.87 8.09
CA GLN A 52 -0.32 19.92 8.06
C GLN A 52 0.37 19.23 9.24
N ASP A 53 -0.40 18.79 10.23
CA ASP A 53 0.12 18.21 11.47
C ASP A 53 0.81 16.86 11.21
N GLU A 54 2.15 16.86 11.25
CA GLU A 54 2.95 15.67 11.00
C GLU A 54 2.89 14.62 12.12
N SER A 55 2.34 14.97 13.29
CA SER A 55 2.16 14.02 14.39
C SER A 55 0.96 13.10 14.17
N ARG A 56 0.04 13.46 13.26
CA ARG A 56 -1.10 12.63 12.92
C ARG A 56 -0.69 11.39 12.12
N SER A 57 -1.34 10.28 12.42
CA SER A 57 -1.22 9.08 11.60
C SER A 57 -1.71 9.38 10.18
N PRO A 58 -1.01 8.90 9.14
CA PRO A 58 -1.46 9.08 7.77
C PRO A 58 -2.71 8.26 7.47
N MET A 59 -3.69 8.91 6.85
CA MET A 59 -4.91 8.28 6.33
C MET A 59 -4.60 7.33 5.17
N LEU A 60 -3.67 7.73 4.29
CA LEU A 60 -3.21 6.90 3.17
C LEU A 60 -1.69 6.86 3.15
N ASN A 61 -1.14 5.68 2.86
CA ASN A 61 0.25 5.52 2.46
C ASN A 61 0.30 4.93 1.05
N LEU A 62 0.96 5.64 0.14
CA LEU A 62 1.24 5.18 -1.20
C LEU A 62 2.72 4.77 -1.27
N ARG A 63 2.99 3.55 -1.70
CA ARG A 63 4.36 3.07 -1.92
C ARG A 63 4.51 2.59 -3.35
N TYR A 64 5.42 3.21 -4.08
CA TYR A 64 5.71 2.85 -5.46
C TYR A 64 6.96 2.00 -5.55
N VAL A 65 6.81 0.80 -6.10
CA VAL A 65 7.89 -0.17 -6.22
C VAL A 65 8.05 -0.55 -7.69
N SER A 66 9.19 -0.21 -8.29
CA SER A 66 9.41 -0.33 -9.74
C SER A 66 9.57 -1.76 -10.24
N THR A 67 10.05 -2.71 -9.41
CA THR A 67 10.40 -4.07 -9.85
C THR A 67 10.16 -5.13 -8.78
N THR A 68 8.91 -5.49 -8.50
CA THR A 68 8.59 -6.53 -7.49
C THR A 68 7.70 -7.62 -8.03
N TYR A 69 6.50 -7.28 -8.51
CA TYR A 69 5.54 -8.29 -8.94
C TYR A 69 5.68 -8.59 -10.43
N ALA A 70 6.05 -9.83 -10.77
CA ALA A 70 6.31 -10.25 -12.15
C ALA A 70 7.27 -9.31 -12.92
N ARG A 71 8.23 -8.69 -12.21
CA ARG A 71 9.18 -7.68 -12.75
C ARG A 71 8.50 -6.46 -13.38
N LYS A 72 7.32 -6.08 -12.90
CA LYS A 72 6.60 -4.88 -13.31
C LYS A 72 6.38 -3.95 -12.11
N PRO A 73 6.10 -2.66 -12.35
CA PRO A 73 5.83 -1.73 -11.28
C PRO A 73 4.56 -2.08 -10.52
N VAL A 74 4.55 -1.75 -9.23
CA VAL A 74 3.43 -1.95 -8.32
C VAL A 74 3.21 -0.67 -7.53
N LEU A 75 1.95 -0.26 -7.42
CA LEU A 75 1.53 0.75 -6.45
C LEU A 75 0.88 0.05 -5.27
N GLU A 76 1.46 0.18 -4.09
CA GLU A 76 0.85 -0.29 -2.84
C GLU A 76 0.12 0.88 -2.17
N ILE A 77 -1.11 0.64 -1.77
CA ILE A 77 -2.00 1.61 -1.15
C ILE A 77 -2.46 1.01 0.16
N ARG A 78 -2.13 1.68 1.27
CA ARG A 78 -2.67 1.34 2.59
C ARG A 78 -3.58 2.46 3.05
N ALA A 79 -4.83 2.13 3.32
CA ALA A 79 -5.84 3.05 3.78
C ALA A 79 -6.24 2.76 5.24
N SER A 80 -6.20 3.81 6.05
CA SER A 80 -6.55 3.84 7.47
C SER A 80 -7.48 5.02 7.71
N ILE A 81 -8.67 4.96 7.09
CA ILE A 81 -9.63 6.06 7.07
C ILE A 81 -10.60 5.95 8.24
N GLU A 82 -10.56 6.92 9.16
CA GLU A 82 -11.38 6.92 10.37
C GLU A 82 -11.98 8.32 10.68
N GLY A 83 -13.10 8.36 11.42
CA GLY A 83 -13.66 9.60 11.96
C GLY A 83 -13.92 10.72 10.93
N ASP A 84 -13.40 11.91 11.22
CA ASP A 84 -13.59 13.13 10.43
C ASP A 84 -12.98 13.06 9.02
N GLU A 85 -12.03 12.16 8.78
CA GLU A 85 -11.45 11.95 7.45
C GLU A 85 -12.51 11.47 6.46
N LYS A 86 -13.49 10.68 6.91
CA LYS A 86 -14.59 10.19 6.06
C LYS A 86 -15.40 11.34 5.46
N LYS A 87 -15.70 12.37 6.25
CA LYS A 87 -16.45 13.56 5.76
C LYS A 87 -15.64 14.34 4.72
N SER A 88 -14.33 14.46 4.91
CA SER A 88 -13.46 15.11 3.92
C SER A 88 -13.36 14.31 2.62
N LEU A 89 -13.42 12.98 2.69
CA LEU A 89 -13.43 12.10 1.51
C LEU A 89 -14.72 12.17 0.69
N GLU A 90 -15.83 12.62 1.27
CA GLU A 90 -17.06 12.93 0.50
C GLU A 90 -16.83 14.07 -0.49
N LYS A 91 -16.04 15.08 -0.07
CA LYS A 91 -15.69 16.23 -0.92
C LYS A 91 -14.59 15.89 -1.93
N GLN A 92 -13.65 15.04 -1.54
CA GLN A 92 -12.59 14.58 -2.42
C GLN A 92 -12.33 13.07 -2.26
N PRO A 93 -12.84 12.24 -3.19
CA PRO A 93 -12.70 10.80 -3.10
C PRO A 93 -11.24 10.35 -3.08
N VAL A 94 -10.96 9.23 -2.41
CA VAL A 94 -9.63 8.59 -2.34
C VAL A 94 -9.02 8.41 -3.73
N SER A 95 -9.83 8.08 -4.74
CA SER A 95 -9.39 7.92 -6.13
C SER A 95 -8.82 9.21 -6.73
N THR A 96 -9.37 10.37 -6.36
CA THR A 96 -8.89 11.70 -6.77
C THR A 96 -7.58 12.05 -6.08
N ILE A 97 -7.47 11.75 -4.78
CA ILE A 97 -6.24 11.96 -4.01
C ILE A 97 -5.11 11.11 -4.58
N ILE A 98 -5.35 9.82 -4.85
CA ILE A 98 -4.38 8.92 -5.49
C ILE A 98 -3.91 9.52 -6.82
N LYS A 99 -4.83 9.95 -7.69
CA LYS A 99 -4.47 10.58 -8.96
C LYS A 99 -3.59 11.81 -8.75
N ALA A 100 -4.04 12.79 -7.98
CA ALA A 100 -3.32 14.04 -7.76
C ALA A 100 -1.92 13.79 -7.17
N VAL A 101 -1.80 12.93 -6.17
CA VAL A 101 -0.51 12.62 -5.55
C VAL A 101 0.41 11.87 -6.52
N THR A 102 -0.11 10.91 -7.27
CA THR A 102 0.72 10.13 -8.19
C THR A 102 1.12 10.92 -9.43
N SER A 103 0.20 11.64 -10.08
CA SER A 103 0.49 12.43 -11.28
C SER A 103 1.24 13.73 -10.98
N ASP A 104 0.76 14.50 -10.01
CA ASP A 104 1.18 15.90 -9.87
C ASP A 104 2.41 16.00 -8.97
N TYR A 105 2.44 15.19 -7.92
CA TYR A 105 3.52 15.20 -6.95
C TYR A 105 4.63 14.20 -7.30
N ALA A 106 4.30 12.93 -7.49
CA ALA A 106 5.29 11.86 -7.66
C ALA A 106 5.67 11.56 -9.12
N LYS A 107 4.96 12.15 -10.09
CA LYS A 107 5.16 11.91 -11.54
C LYS A 107 5.06 10.43 -11.95
N ILE A 108 4.27 9.66 -11.21
CA ILE A 108 4.00 8.24 -11.48
C ILE A 108 2.89 8.12 -12.53
N LYS A 109 3.18 7.36 -13.57
CA LYS A 109 2.26 7.09 -14.67
C LYS A 109 1.31 5.95 -14.32
N LEU A 110 0.10 6.28 -13.84
CA LEU A 110 -0.91 5.28 -13.45
C LEU A 110 -1.34 4.38 -14.61
N ASP A 111 -1.34 4.89 -15.84
CA ASP A 111 -1.61 4.14 -17.07
C ASP A 111 -0.55 3.07 -17.36
N GLN A 112 0.61 3.13 -16.71
CA GLN A 112 1.67 2.13 -16.80
C GLN A 112 1.67 1.12 -15.66
N MET A 113 0.77 1.23 -14.68
CA MET A 113 0.70 0.34 -13.52
C MET A 113 -0.16 -0.90 -13.83
N PRO A 114 0.44 -2.10 -13.95
CA PRO A 114 -0.31 -3.34 -14.14
C PRO A 114 -0.79 -3.96 -12.82
N TYR A 115 -0.25 -3.53 -11.69
CA TYR A 115 -0.53 -4.12 -10.38
C TYR A 115 -0.75 -3.05 -9.33
N VAL A 116 -1.83 -3.19 -8.57
CA VAL A 116 -2.12 -2.35 -7.40
C VAL A 116 -2.37 -3.25 -6.21
N ILE A 117 -1.61 -3.07 -5.14
CA ILE A 117 -1.91 -3.71 -3.87
C ILE A 117 -2.73 -2.75 -3.05
N TYR A 118 -3.88 -3.18 -2.56
CA TYR A 118 -4.74 -2.35 -1.73
C TYR A 118 -4.97 -3.03 -0.39
N GLN A 119 -4.77 -2.27 0.67
CA GLN A 119 -4.91 -2.73 2.04
C GLN A 119 -5.84 -1.77 2.78
N ASP A 120 -7.03 -2.26 3.11
CA ASP A 120 -7.93 -1.63 4.05
C ASP A 120 -8.60 -2.70 4.91
N TYR A 121 -9.33 -2.26 5.94
CA TYR A 121 -10.00 -3.15 6.87
C TYR A 121 -11.19 -3.90 6.24
N GLN A 122 -11.98 -3.24 5.39
CA GLN A 122 -13.15 -3.86 4.75
C GLN A 122 -12.76 -5.02 3.84
N LEU A 123 -11.74 -4.82 2.99
CA LEU A 123 -11.22 -5.84 2.10
C LEU A 123 -10.57 -6.98 2.90
N TRP A 124 -9.94 -6.68 4.04
CA TRP A 124 -9.41 -7.71 4.94
C TRP A 124 -10.53 -8.61 5.50
N GLU A 125 -11.64 -8.05 5.95
CA GLU A 125 -12.79 -8.82 6.44
C GLU A 125 -13.43 -9.67 5.32
N LEU A 126 -13.62 -9.09 4.12
CA LEU A 126 -14.15 -9.83 2.97
C LEU A 126 -13.27 -11.04 2.63
N VAL A 127 -11.97 -10.80 2.51
CA VAL A 127 -10.98 -11.84 2.22
C VAL A 127 -10.94 -12.89 3.33
N ARG A 128 -11.07 -12.48 4.59
CA ARG A 128 -11.09 -13.40 5.73
C ARG A 128 -12.32 -14.30 5.70
N SER A 129 -13.50 -13.75 5.39
CA SER A 129 -14.75 -14.52 5.24
C SER A 129 -14.59 -15.55 4.14
N TYR A 130 -14.15 -15.09 2.97
CA TYR A 130 -13.85 -15.94 1.82
C TYR A 130 -12.86 -17.05 2.17
N ALA A 131 -11.74 -16.71 2.80
CA ALA A 131 -10.71 -17.68 3.16
C ALA A 131 -11.23 -18.71 4.19
N SER A 132 -12.21 -18.35 5.01
CA SER A 132 -12.86 -19.28 5.94
C SER A 132 -13.81 -20.25 5.24
N GLU A 133 -14.51 -19.78 4.20
CA GLU A 133 -15.41 -20.58 3.37
C GLU A 133 -14.62 -21.46 2.39
N SER A 134 -13.57 -20.92 1.77
CA SER A 134 -12.71 -21.62 0.82
C SER A 134 -11.87 -22.72 1.48
N VAL A 135 -11.49 -22.54 2.76
CA VAL A 135 -10.83 -23.60 3.56
C VAL A 135 -11.75 -24.80 3.79
N LYS A 136 -13.08 -24.62 3.74
CA LYS A 136 -14.02 -25.74 3.71
C LYS A 136 -14.08 -26.43 2.33
N LEU A 137 -13.64 -25.75 1.27
CA LEU A 137 -13.84 -26.17 -0.13
C LEU A 137 -12.66 -26.86 -0.80
N ARG A 138 -11.42 -26.75 -0.30
CA ARG A 138 -10.26 -27.64 -0.61
C ARG A 138 -8.96 -27.01 -0.08
N GLY A 139 -8.39 -27.59 0.98
CA GLY A 139 -7.03 -27.29 1.43
C GLY A 139 -6.81 -25.86 1.96
N ARG A 140 -5.55 -25.56 2.32
CA ARG A 140 -5.11 -24.23 2.76
C ARG A 140 -4.48 -23.51 1.56
N PRO A 141 -5.23 -22.74 0.74
CA PRO A 141 -4.62 -22.03 -0.37
C PRO A 141 -3.66 -20.96 0.17
N GLY A 142 -2.40 -21.04 -0.24
CA GLY A 142 -1.42 -19.96 -0.04
C GLY A 142 -1.74 -18.72 -0.88
N ALA A 143 -2.57 -18.86 -1.91
CA ALA A 143 -3.17 -17.78 -2.68
C ALA A 143 -4.44 -18.28 -3.40
N PHE A 144 -5.33 -17.36 -3.75
CA PHE A 144 -6.48 -17.61 -4.63
C PHE A 144 -6.71 -16.39 -5.54
N SER A 145 -7.49 -16.58 -6.61
CA SER A 145 -7.80 -15.51 -7.56
C SER A 145 -9.29 -15.46 -7.86
N VAL A 146 -9.81 -14.26 -8.09
CA VAL A 146 -11.21 -13.98 -8.43
C VAL A 146 -11.23 -13.16 -9.71
N THR A 147 -12.03 -13.59 -10.67
CA THR A 147 -12.18 -13.05 -12.01
C THR A 147 -13.65 -12.70 -12.27
N PRO A 148 -13.99 -11.92 -13.31
CA PRO A 148 -15.38 -11.59 -13.63
C PRO A 148 -16.34 -12.78 -13.85
N LYS A 149 -15.81 -13.99 -14.00
CA LYS A 149 -16.60 -15.22 -14.19
C LYS A 149 -16.96 -15.90 -12.86
N ASP A 150 -16.31 -15.51 -11.76
CA ASP A 150 -16.51 -16.11 -10.45
C ASP A 150 -17.65 -15.39 -9.70
N GLU A 151 -18.47 -16.13 -8.95
CA GLU A 151 -19.61 -15.57 -8.21
C GLU A 151 -19.18 -14.46 -7.25
N TRP A 152 -18.04 -14.67 -6.57
CA TRP A 152 -17.44 -13.74 -5.62
C TRP A 152 -16.95 -12.42 -6.23
N TRP A 153 -16.90 -12.31 -7.56
CA TRP A 153 -16.54 -11.05 -8.22
C TRP A 153 -17.47 -9.90 -7.83
N LEU A 154 -18.76 -10.20 -7.65
CA LEU A 154 -19.76 -9.19 -7.29
C LEU A 154 -19.47 -8.59 -5.90
N ASP A 155 -19.05 -9.41 -4.94
CA ASP A 155 -18.71 -8.94 -3.60
C ASP A 155 -17.52 -7.99 -3.62
N TYR A 156 -16.46 -8.36 -4.35
CA TYR A 156 -15.30 -7.49 -4.53
C TYR A 156 -15.65 -6.21 -5.26
N LYS A 157 -16.44 -6.28 -6.33
CA LYS A 157 -16.87 -5.12 -7.14
C LYS A 157 -17.60 -4.06 -6.31
N ASN A 158 -18.28 -4.47 -5.24
CA ASN A 158 -19.03 -3.59 -4.37
C ASN A 158 -18.17 -2.92 -3.27
N THR A 159 -16.92 -3.36 -3.07
CA THR A 159 -16.00 -2.75 -2.10
C THR A 159 -15.55 -1.34 -2.51
N ASP A 160 -15.25 -0.51 -1.52
CA ASP A 160 -14.71 0.82 -1.75
C ASP A 160 -13.31 0.76 -2.38
N ALA A 161 -12.51 -0.26 -2.06
CA ALA A 161 -11.23 -0.53 -2.70
C ALA A 161 -11.37 -0.73 -4.21
N PHE A 162 -12.31 -1.58 -4.65
CA PHE A 162 -12.53 -1.84 -6.07
C PHE A 162 -13.00 -0.58 -6.81
N LYS A 163 -13.95 0.16 -6.25
CA LYS A 163 -14.44 1.42 -6.81
C LYS A 163 -13.31 2.45 -6.91
N THR A 164 -12.53 2.58 -5.84
CA THR A 164 -11.39 3.50 -5.76
C THR A 164 -10.37 3.21 -6.85
N ILE A 165 -9.98 1.94 -7.02
CA ILE A 165 -9.00 1.55 -8.05
C ILE A 165 -9.58 1.71 -9.45
N SER A 166 -10.82 1.29 -9.67
CA SER A 166 -11.49 1.46 -10.98
C SER A 166 -11.54 2.92 -11.41
N GLN A 167 -11.78 3.83 -10.46
CA GLN A 167 -11.82 5.27 -10.70
C GLN A 167 -10.42 5.89 -10.79
N ALA A 168 -9.44 5.44 -10.00
CA ALA A 168 -8.08 5.95 -10.03
C ALA A 168 -7.36 5.57 -11.35
N PHE A 169 -7.63 4.37 -11.85
CA PHE A 169 -6.94 3.75 -13.00
C PHE A 169 -7.84 3.62 -14.24
N ILE A 170 -8.66 4.64 -14.55
CA ILE A 170 -9.63 4.63 -15.68
C ILE A 170 -9.09 4.11 -17.02
N PRO A 171 -7.83 4.39 -17.45
CA PRO A 171 -7.29 3.83 -18.69
C PRO A 171 -7.15 2.30 -18.70
N ARG A 172 -7.37 1.66 -17.55
CA ARG A 172 -7.27 0.22 -17.33
C ARG A 172 -8.55 -0.31 -16.72
N TYR A 173 -8.74 -1.62 -16.77
CA TYR A 173 -9.78 -2.31 -16.03
C TYR A 173 -9.16 -3.38 -15.12
N ILE A 174 -9.85 -3.69 -14.02
CA ILE A 174 -9.48 -4.79 -13.13
C ILE A 174 -9.87 -6.09 -13.82
N ALA A 175 -8.89 -6.91 -14.18
CA ALA A 175 -9.10 -8.18 -14.88
C ALA A 175 -9.16 -9.37 -13.92
N GLU A 176 -8.40 -9.28 -12.82
CA GLU A 176 -8.27 -10.32 -11.81
C GLU A 176 -7.96 -9.65 -10.46
N ILE A 177 -8.49 -10.23 -9.40
CA ILE A 177 -8.14 -9.92 -8.02
C ILE A 177 -7.47 -11.15 -7.45
N ARG A 178 -6.19 -11.05 -7.15
CA ARG A 178 -5.43 -12.11 -6.52
C ARG A 178 -5.25 -11.82 -5.05
N VAL A 179 -5.47 -12.82 -4.22
CA VAL A 179 -5.23 -12.74 -2.78
C VAL A 179 -4.11 -13.69 -2.43
N GLU A 180 -3.04 -13.16 -1.85
CA GLU A 180 -1.96 -13.94 -1.26
C GLU A 180 -2.17 -14.06 0.25
N VAL A 181 -2.05 -15.26 0.78
CA VAL A 181 -2.22 -15.58 2.20
C VAL A 181 -0.87 -15.98 2.77
N THR A 182 -0.29 -15.12 3.59
CA THR A 182 0.97 -15.40 4.29
C THR A 182 0.67 -15.71 5.75
N LYS A 183 1.15 -16.86 6.25
CA LYS A 183 1.11 -17.15 7.68
C LYS A 183 2.28 -16.43 8.36
N LYS A 184 1.99 -15.51 9.28
CA LYS A 184 2.98 -14.87 10.15
C LYS A 184 2.72 -15.32 11.58
N SER A 185 3.58 -16.18 12.11
CA SER A 185 3.47 -16.73 13.46
C SER A 185 2.04 -17.21 13.76
N SER A 186 1.28 -16.48 14.58
CA SER A 186 -0.08 -16.78 15.03
C SER A 186 -1.21 -16.17 14.18
N PHE A 187 -0.92 -15.33 13.19
CA PHE A 187 -1.95 -14.66 12.37
C PHE A 187 -1.75 -14.87 10.87
N LYS A 188 -2.86 -14.82 10.12
CA LYS A 188 -2.85 -14.80 8.66
C LYS A 188 -2.81 -13.35 8.20
N GLN A 189 -1.83 -13.03 7.36
CA GLN A 189 -1.78 -11.77 6.64
C GLN A 189 -2.32 -12.01 5.23
N PHE A 190 -3.26 -11.17 4.82
CA PHE A 190 -3.83 -11.18 3.48
C PHE A 190 -3.26 -10.01 2.68
N ARG A 191 -2.93 -10.26 1.43
CA ARG A 191 -2.47 -9.23 0.49
C ARG A 191 -3.33 -9.32 -0.77
N THR A 192 -4.14 -8.30 -1.00
CA THR A 192 -5.01 -8.23 -2.18
C THR A 192 -4.33 -7.43 -3.28
N ILE A 193 -4.19 -8.06 -4.44
CA ILE A 193 -3.51 -7.57 -5.62
C ILE A 193 -4.56 -7.44 -6.73
N PHE A 194 -4.80 -6.21 -7.16
CA PHE A 194 -5.60 -5.89 -8.32
C PHE A 194 -4.71 -5.93 -9.55
N ILE A 195 -5.04 -6.83 -10.49
CA ILE A 195 -4.32 -7.00 -11.75
C ILE A 195 -5.07 -6.21 -12.82
N LEU A 196 -4.39 -5.21 -13.38
CA LEU A 196 -4.95 -4.23 -14.28
C LEU A 196 -4.52 -4.48 -15.73
N GLN A 197 -5.49 -4.57 -16.63
CA GLN A 197 -5.26 -4.70 -18.08
C GLN A 197 -5.62 -3.39 -18.80
N LYS A 198 -4.94 -3.13 -19.92
CA LYS A 198 -5.29 -2.01 -20.79
C LYS A 198 -6.67 -2.29 -21.39
N LYS A 199 -7.49 -1.24 -21.46
CA LYS A 199 -8.73 -1.27 -22.24
C LYS A 199 -8.43 -1.39 -23.73
#